data_AF-A0AAD9ZH89-F1
#
_entry.id   AF-A0AAD9ZH89-F1
#
_cell.length_a   1.000
_cell.length_b   1.000
_cell.length_c   1.000
_cell.angle_alpha   90.00
_cell.angle_beta   90.00
_cell.angle_gamma   90.00
#
_symmetry.space_group_name_H-M   'P 1'
#
loop_
_entity.id
_entity.type
_entity.pdbx_description
1 polymer ?
#
loop_
_entity_poly.entity_id
_entity_poly.type
_entity_poly.pdbx_seq_one_letter_code
_entity_poly.pdbx_strand_id
1 'polypeptide(L)'
;MLKETDAFHLTIEEYLLSLILLIDELARLAVNSVTLGDYQVPLQISQFVKDLHAGFQILNLKNDTLRRRSDSIKYSVKKIEDVVYDLSLRNLVPRATQEAAQAPPTEQGTMPD
;
A
#
# COMPACT_ATOMS: atom_id res chain seq x y z
N MET A 1 -1.26 -34.19 -8.92
CA MET A 1 -2.66 -33.76 -8.77
C MET A 1 -3.13 -34.24 -7.41
N LEU A 2 -3.50 -33.32 -6.51
CA LEU A 2 -3.94 -33.66 -5.15
C LEU A 2 -5.24 -34.48 -5.23
N LYS A 3 -5.29 -35.57 -4.48
CA LYS A 3 -6.46 -36.45 -4.34
C LYS A 3 -7.65 -35.64 -3.83
N GLU A 4 -8.82 -35.90 -4.39
CA GLU A 4 -10.12 -35.43 -3.89
C GLU A 4 -10.33 -35.94 -2.46
N THR A 5 -9.90 -35.13 -1.49
CA THR A 5 -10.54 -35.07 -0.19
C THR A 5 -11.75 -34.16 -0.34
N ASP A 6 -12.93 -34.61 0.08
CA ASP A 6 -14.18 -33.82 0.21
C ASP A 6 -13.97 -32.62 1.16
N ALA A 7 -13.22 -31.64 0.70
CA ALA A 7 -12.84 -30.46 1.44
C ALA A 7 -13.17 -29.23 0.61
N PHE A 8 -13.65 -28.19 1.29
CA PHE A 8 -13.87 -26.89 0.67
C PHE A 8 -12.59 -26.41 -0.03
N HIS A 9 -12.65 -26.26 -1.34
CA HIS A 9 -11.52 -25.82 -2.16
C HIS A 9 -11.72 -24.36 -2.57
N LEU A 10 -10.75 -23.52 -2.22
CA LEU A 10 -10.65 -22.16 -2.73
C LEU A 10 -9.73 -22.18 -3.95
N THR A 11 -10.27 -21.85 -5.12
CA THR A 11 -9.45 -21.75 -6.33
C THR A 11 -8.54 -20.52 -6.27
N ILE A 12 -7.42 -20.57 -6.98
CA ILE A 12 -6.50 -19.43 -7.08
C ILE A 12 -7.21 -18.21 -7.68
N GLU A 13 -8.11 -18.43 -8.63
CA GLU A 13 -8.90 -17.35 -9.24
C GLU A 13 -9.79 -16.65 -8.21
N GLU A 14 -10.53 -17.42 -7.40
CA GLU A 14 -11.38 -16.87 -6.33
C GLU A 14 -10.56 -16.11 -5.29
N TYR A 15 -9.40 -16.63 -4.91
CA TYR A 15 -8.49 -15.96 -4.00
C TYR A 15 -8.01 -14.61 -4.56
N LEU A 16 -7.53 -14.59 -5.80
CA LEU A 16 -7.02 -13.37 -6.44
C LEU A 16 -8.13 -12.34 -6.67
N LEU A 17 -9.33 -12.77 -7.07
CA LEU A 17 -10.49 -11.88 -7.19
C LEU A 17 -10.86 -11.28 -5.82
N SER A 18 -10.80 -12.07 -4.75
CA SER A 18 -11.10 -11.62 -3.39
C SER A 18 -10.10 -10.57 -2.90
N LEU A 19 -8.81 -10.71 -3.26
CA LEU A 19 -7.80 -9.69 -2.96
C LEU A 19 -8.07 -8.36 -3.67
N ILE A 20 -8.57 -8.39 -4.90
CA ILE A 20 -8.94 -7.17 -5.63
C ILE A 20 -10.09 -6.46 -4.92
N LEU A 21 -11.11 -7.21 -4.49
CA LEU A 21 -12.22 -6.67 -3.70
C LEU A 21 -11.76 -6.09 -2.36
N LEU A 22 -10.79 -6.74 -1.71
CA LEU A 22 -10.18 -6.24 -0.47
C LEU A 22 -9.51 -4.87 -0.69
N ILE A 23 -8.79 -4.67 -1.80
CA ILE A 23 -8.14 -3.39 -2.11
C ILE A 23 -9.16 -2.25 -2.21
N ASP A 24 -10.32 -2.50 -2.81
CA ASP A 24 -11.39 -1.50 -2.92
C ASP A 24 -11.96 -1.12 -1.55
N GLU A 25 -12.12 -2.11 -0.67
CA GLU A 25 -12.57 -1.90 0.71
C GLU A 25 -11.52 -1.15 1.56
N LEU A 26 -10.23 -1.42 1.36
CA LEU A 26 -9.16 -0.69 2.01
C LEU A 26 -9.11 0.77 1.55
N ALA A 27 -9.38 1.05 0.28
CA ALA A 27 -9.47 2.43 -0.23
C ALA A 27 -10.63 3.20 0.42
N ARG A 28 -11.74 2.53 0.73
CA ARG A 28 -12.85 3.11 1.51
C ARG A 28 -12.47 3.33 2.97
N LEU A 29 -11.81 2.35 3.58
CA LEU A 29 -11.33 2.43 4.96
C LEU A 29 -10.36 3.61 5.15
N ALA A 30 -9.44 3.84 4.21
CA ALA A 30 -8.47 4.94 4.28
C ALA A 30 -9.16 6.32 4.37
N VAL A 31 -10.25 6.55 3.63
CA VAL A 31 -11.00 7.81 3.70
C VAL A 31 -11.74 7.94 5.04
N ASN A 32 -12.35 6.85 5.49
CA ASN A 32 -13.09 6.83 6.74
C ASN A 32 -12.17 7.02 7.96
N SER A 33 -10.97 6.44 7.95
CA SER A 33 -10.01 6.58 9.05
C SER A 33 -9.55 8.02 9.21
N VAL A 34 -9.31 8.74 8.11
CA VAL A 34 -9.02 10.19 8.12
C VAL A 34 -10.16 10.98 8.75
N THR A 35 -11.40 10.62 8.43
CA THR A 35 -12.60 11.27 8.99
C THR A 35 -12.69 11.07 10.51
N LEU A 36 -12.21 9.93 11.01
CA LEU A 36 -12.12 9.62 12.44
C LEU A 36 -10.86 10.19 13.12
N GLY A 37 -10.00 10.89 12.37
CA GLY A 37 -8.75 11.49 12.89
C GLY A 37 -7.57 10.53 12.96
N ASP A 38 -7.70 9.30 12.45
CA ASP A 38 -6.58 8.36 12.32
C ASP A 38 -5.86 8.55 10.99
N TYR A 39 -4.74 9.26 11.06
CA TYR A 39 -3.89 9.57 9.92
C TYR A 39 -2.78 8.53 9.69
N GLN A 40 -2.61 7.52 10.56
CA GLN A 40 -1.59 6.49 10.36
C GLN A 40 -2.11 5.34 9.47
N VAL A 41 -3.37 4.98 9.64
CA VAL A 41 -4.02 3.91 8.86
C VAL A 41 -3.91 4.13 7.34
N PRO A 42 -4.13 5.33 6.76
CA PRO A 42 -3.98 5.56 5.33
C PRO A 42 -2.56 5.30 4.81
N LEU A 43 -1.53 5.58 5.61
CA LEU A 43 -0.13 5.31 5.22
C LEU A 43 0.15 3.80 5.17
N GLN A 44 -0.30 3.08 6.19
CA GLN A 44 -0.16 1.62 6.24
C GLN A 44 -0.90 0.95 5.08
N ILE A 45 -2.12 1.41 4.80
CA ILE A 45 -2.93 0.95 3.67
C ILE A 45 -2.23 1.27 2.34
N SER A 46 -1.66 2.47 2.18
CA SER A 46 -0.95 2.86 0.96
C SER A 46 0.22 1.94 0.67
N GLN A 47 1.05 1.65 1.68
CA GLN A 47 2.17 0.73 1.53
C GLN A 47 1.69 -0.67 1.16
N PHE A 48 0.73 -1.22 1.90
CA PHE A 48 0.22 -2.56 1.67
C PHE A 48 -0.40 -2.74 0.28
N VAL A 49 -1.20 -1.78 -0.18
CA VAL A 49 -1.85 -1.83 -1.49
C VAL A 49 -0.83 -1.69 -2.62
N LYS A 50 0.26 -0.93 -2.44
CA LYS A 50 1.37 -0.88 -3.40
C LYS A 50 2.06 -2.23 -3.55
N ASP A 51 2.34 -2.90 -2.43
CA ASP A 51 2.97 -4.22 -2.43
C ASP A 51 2.07 -5.26 -3.12
N LEU A 52 0.76 -5.24 -2.85
CA LEU A 52 -0.21 -6.07 -3.56
C LEU A 52 -0.25 -5.76 -5.06
N HIS A 53 -0.32 -4.48 -5.44
CA HIS A 53 -0.35 -4.09 -6.86
C HIS A 53 0.90 -4.55 -7.60
N ALA A 54 2.09 -4.39 -7.02
CA ALA A 54 3.34 -4.92 -7.57
C ALA A 54 3.29 -6.45 -7.70
N GLY A 55 2.71 -7.14 -6.71
CA GLY A 55 2.45 -8.57 -6.76
C GLY A 55 1.54 -8.99 -7.91
N PHE A 56 0.50 -8.21 -8.23
CA PHE A 56 -0.36 -8.48 -9.40
C PHE A 56 0.36 -8.22 -10.74
N GLN A 57 1.28 -7.26 -10.80
CA GLN A 57 2.03 -6.94 -12.02
C GLN A 57 3.00 -8.05 -12.46
N ILE A 58 3.50 -8.86 -11.53
CA ILE A 58 4.38 -10.00 -11.86
C ILE A 58 3.62 -11.25 -12.32
N LEU A 59 2.29 -11.29 -12.15
CA LEU A 59 1.47 -12.43 -12.53
C LEU A 59 1.15 -12.40 -14.03
N ASN A 60 1.45 -13.49 -14.74
CA ASN A 60 1.03 -13.65 -16.13
C ASN A 60 -0.42 -14.17 -16.21
N LEU A 61 -1.38 -13.28 -16.00
CA LEU A 61 -2.81 -13.60 -15.99
C LEU A 61 -3.34 -13.89 -17.40
N LYS A 62 -3.72 -15.13 -17.65
CA LYS A 62 -4.31 -15.57 -18.94
C LYS A 62 -5.84 -15.42 -19.00
N ASN A 63 -6.50 -15.25 -17.86
CA ASN A 63 -7.94 -15.06 -17.77
C ASN A 63 -8.31 -13.59 -18.01
N ASP A 64 -9.21 -13.33 -18.95
CA ASP A 64 -9.59 -11.97 -19.36
C ASP A 64 -10.31 -11.18 -18.26
N THR A 65 -11.18 -11.83 -17.47
CA THR A 65 -11.91 -11.17 -16.38
C THR A 65 -10.97 -10.78 -15.25
N LEU A 66 -10.11 -11.70 -14.82
CA LEU A 66 -9.14 -11.44 -13.75
C LEU A 66 -8.13 -10.37 -14.16
N ARG A 67 -7.67 -10.39 -15.41
CA ARG A 67 -6.79 -9.36 -15.96
C ARG A 67 -7.45 -7.98 -15.92
N ARG A 68 -8.69 -7.84 -16.41
CA ARG A 68 -9.44 -6.57 -16.37
C ARG A 68 -9.64 -6.05 -14.95
N ARG A 69 -9.92 -6.94 -13.99
CA ARG A 69 -10.05 -6.61 -12.56
C ARG A 69 -8.70 -6.19 -11.96
N SER A 70 -7.61 -6.85 -12.35
CA SER A 70 -6.26 -6.47 -11.92
C SER A 70 -5.91 -5.07 -12.42
N ASP A 71 -6.27 -4.75 -13.66
CA ASP A 71 -6.03 -3.42 -14.25
C ASP A 71 -6.79 -2.29 -13.53
N SER A 72 -7.88 -2.60 -12.80
CA SER A 72 -8.60 -1.59 -12.02
C SER A 72 -7.92 -1.23 -10.70
N ILE A 73 -6.99 -2.06 -10.20
CA ILE A 73 -6.26 -1.81 -8.94
C ILE A 73 -5.57 -0.44 -8.95
N LYS A 74 -5.05 -0.01 -10.11
CA LYS A 74 -4.37 1.30 -10.26
C LYS A 74 -5.24 2.49 -9.83
N TYR A 75 -6.56 2.40 -9.99
CA TYR A 75 -7.47 3.47 -9.59
C TYR A 75 -7.63 3.54 -8.07
N SER A 76 -7.72 2.37 -7.42
CA SER A 76 -7.78 2.27 -5.96
C SER A 76 -6.45 2.70 -5.33
N VAL A 77 -5.31 2.32 -5.91
CA VAL A 77 -3.97 2.83 -5.53
C VAL A 77 -3.95 4.35 -5.62
N LYS A 78 -4.32 4.92 -6.76
CA LYS A 78 -4.32 6.38 -6.97
C LYS A 78 -5.17 7.09 -5.92
N LYS A 79 -6.38 6.59 -5.64
CA LYS A 79 -7.27 7.18 -4.65
C LYS A 79 -6.63 7.21 -3.25
N ILE A 80 -5.95 6.14 -2.85
CA ILE A 80 -5.27 6.08 -1.55
C ILE A 80 -4.07 7.03 -1.53
N GLU A 81 -3.31 7.12 -2.62
CA GLU A 81 -2.18 8.05 -2.74
C GLU A 81 -2.63 9.51 -2.65
N ASP A 82 -3.74 9.88 -3.31
CA ASP A 82 -4.31 11.22 -3.25
C ASP A 82 -4.70 11.57 -1.80
N VAL A 83 -5.24 10.62 -1.02
CA VAL A 83 -5.52 10.80 0.42
C VAL A 83 -4.24 11.03 1.23
N VAL A 84 -3.21 10.19 1.03
CA VAL A 84 -1.93 10.35 1.74
C VAL A 84 -1.25 11.67 1.39
N TYR A 85 -1.35 12.08 0.12
CA TYR A 85 -0.86 13.37 -0.36
C TYR A 85 -1.54 14.53 0.37
N ASP A 86 -2.87 14.51 0.47
CA ASP A 86 -3.63 15.55 1.19
C ASP A 86 -3.25 15.63 2.68
N LEU A 87 -3.02 14.50 3.34
CA LEU A 87 -2.56 14.46 4.73
C LEU A 87 -1.16 15.05 4.89
N SER A 88 -0.27 14.73 3.95
CA SER A 88 1.11 15.22 3.94
C SER A 88 1.17 16.72 3.72
N LEU A 89 0.37 17.24 2.77
CA LEU A 89 0.27 18.67 2.48
C LEU A 89 -0.24 19.47 3.69
N ARG A 90 -1.11 18.87 4.51
CA ARG A 90 -1.66 19.48 5.73
C ARG A 90 -0.80 19.28 6.98
N ASN A 91 0.36 18.64 6.85
CA ASN A 91 1.26 18.28 7.98
C ASN A 91 0.55 17.44 9.07
N LEU A 92 -0.42 16.61 8.69
CA LEU A 92 -1.15 15.72 9.61
C LEU A 92 -0.43 14.38 9.84
N VAL A 93 0.68 14.18 9.14
CA VAL A 93 1.55 13.00 9.25
C VAL A 93 2.92 13.47 9.73
N PRO A 94 3.55 12.79 10.69
CA PRO A 94 4.92 13.08 11.06
C PRO A 94 5.81 13.01 9.82
N ARG A 95 6.59 14.06 9.52
CA ARG A 95 7.67 13.99 8.52
C ARG A 95 8.81 13.13 9.05
N ALA A 96 8.55 11.85 9.28
CA ALA A 96 9.65 10.91 9.43
C ALA A 96 10.40 10.91 8.09
N THR A 97 11.67 11.29 8.11
CA THR A 97 12.68 11.14 7.03
C THR A 97 13.09 12.38 6.20
N GLN A 98 13.03 13.62 6.72
CA GLN A 98 13.84 14.71 6.13
C GLN A 98 14.86 15.38 7.07
N GLU A 99 14.81 15.14 8.38
CA GLU A 99 15.76 15.77 9.33
C GLU A 99 17.03 14.95 9.61
N ALA A 100 17.11 13.68 9.18
CA ALA A 100 18.30 12.85 9.42
C ALA A 100 19.50 13.17 8.49
N ALA A 101 19.36 14.11 7.54
CA ALA A 101 20.39 14.44 6.55
C ALA A 101 21.05 15.82 6.76
N GLN A 102 20.74 16.55 7.84
CA GLN A 102 21.30 17.88 8.12
C GLN A 102 21.94 18.01 9.51
N ALA A 103 22.63 16.96 9.99
CA ALA A 103 23.61 17.15 11.05
C ALA A 103 24.93 17.61 10.38
N PRO A 104 25.39 18.86 10.58
CA PRO A 104 26.70 19.26 10.08
C PRO A 104 27.80 18.43 10.77
N PRO A 105 28.84 17.98 10.06
CA PRO A 105 29.96 17.29 10.68
C PRO A 105 30.62 18.26 11.67
N THR A 106 30.64 17.86 12.94
CA THR A 106 31.29 18.60 14.01
C THR A 106 32.76 18.78 13.65
N GLU A 107 33.16 20.03 13.43
CA GLU A 107 34.57 20.41 13.26
C GLU A 107 35.35 19.93 14.50
N GLN A 108 36.16 18.88 14.34
CA GLN A 108 37.13 18.48 15.34
C GLN A 108 38.19 19.57 15.39
N GLY A 109 38.09 20.39 16.44
CA GLY A 109 39.07 21.39 16.79
C GLY A 109 40.47 20.78 16.86
N THR A 110 41.37 21.40 16.11
CA THR A 110 42.82 21.30 16.28
C THR A 110 43.14 21.60 17.75
N MET A 111 43.88 20.72 18.42
CA MET A 111 44.56 21.07 19.66
C MET A 111 46.08 20.98 19.40
N PRO A 112 46.84 22.04 19.71
CA PRO A 112 48.29 22.08 19.49
C PRO A 112 49.05 21.44 20.66
N ASP A 113 50.35 21.26 20.38
CA ASP A 113 51.48 20.76 21.19
C ASP A 113 51.72 19.24 21.23
#